data_AF-A0A016WB53-F1
#
_entry.id   AF-A0A016WB53-F1
#
_cell.length_a   1.000
_cell.length_b   1.000
_cell.length_c   1.000
_cell.angle_alpha   90.00
_cell.angle_beta   90.00
_cell.angle_gamma   90.00
#
_symmetry.space_group_name_H-M   'P 1'
#
loop_
_entity.id
_entity.type
_entity.pdbx_description
1 polymer ?
#
loop_
_entity_poly.entity_id
_entity_poly.type
_entity_poly.pdbx_seq_one_letter_code
_entity_poly.pdbx_strand_id
1 'polypeptide(L)'
;MTTRTIHGSSQFQKPTSLRWTWESLGGEYHNEIDHIIVNRRYCLTDVGVVPKFYTGSDHRLLRARFFFLEEYERLIQHLRDSAKKPRV
;
A
#
# COMPACT_ATOMS: atom_id res chain seq x y z
N MET A 1 -19.97 4.55 8.65
CA MET A 1 -18.53 4.68 8.98
C MET A 1 -17.80 5.07 7.70
N THR A 2 -17.19 6.26 7.67
CA THR A 2 -16.30 6.66 6.57
C THR A 2 -15.00 5.90 6.70
N THR A 3 -14.76 4.91 5.83
CA THR A 3 -13.45 4.27 5.73
C THR A 3 -12.48 5.27 5.11
N ARG A 4 -11.60 5.82 5.94
CA ARG A 4 -10.54 6.70 5.45
C ARG A 4 -9.55 5.86 4.66
N THR A 5 -9.49 6.09 3.35
CA THR A 5 -8.46 5.56 2.48
C THR A 5 -7.13 6.26 2.77
N ILE A 6 -6.07 5.48 2.97
CA ILE A 6 -4.72 5.96 3.28
C ILE A 6 -3.83 5.59 2.10
N HIS A 7 -3.28 6.62 1.45
CA HIS A 7 -2.32 6.46 0.38
C HIS A 7 -0.93 6.15 0.97
N GLY A 8 -0.53 4.88 0.95
CA GLY A 8 0.69 4.39 1.59
C GLY A 8 1.94 5.06 1.04
N SER A 9 2.00 5.27 -0.27
CA SER A 9 3.17 5.89 -0.90
C SER A 9 3.41 7.34 -0.48
N SER A 10 2.38 8.08 -0.04
CA SER A 10 2.52 9.44 0.51
C SER A 10 2.83 9.48 2.01
N GLN A 11 2.72 8.36 2.74
CA GLN A 11 2.97 8.35 4.19
C GLN A 11 4.46 8.35 4.54
N PHE A 12 5.32 7.87 3.63
CA PHE A 12 6.75 7.68 3.88
C PHE A 12 7.56 8.59 2.96
N GLN A 13 8.54 9.30 3.52
CA GLN A 13 9.50 10.05 2.73
C GLN A 13 10.39 9.06 1.97
N LYS A 14 10.50 9.25 0.65
CA LYS A 14 11.35 8.45 -0.23
C LYS A 14 12.34 9.37 -0.95
N PRO A 15 13.61 8.98 -1.12
CA PRO A 15 14.52 9.68 -2.02
C PRO A 15 13.92 9.76 -3.43
N THR A 16 14.09 10.90 -4.11
CA THR A 16 13.52 11.12 -5.46
C THR A 16 13.91 10.01 -6.45
N SER A 17 15.16 9.56 -6.39
CA SER A 17 15.66 8.46 -7.24
C SER A 17 14.97 7.13 -7.01
N LEU A 18 14.40 6.89 -5.82
CA LEU A 18 13.71 5.66 -5.43
C LEU A 18 12.19 5.83 -5.40
N ARG A 19 11.66 6.93 -5.95
CA ARG A 19 10.23 7.23 -5.87
C ARG A 19 9.41 6.70 -7.04
N TRP A 20 9.90 6.86 -8.26
CA TRP A 20 9.20 6.44 -9.48
C TRP A 20 8.99 4.92 -9.53
N THR A 21 7.98 4.43 -10.22
CA THR A 21 7.71 2.99 -10.36
C THR A 21 7.73 2.55 -11.81
N TRP A 22 7.77 3.50 -12.75
CA TRP A 22 7.77 3.25 -14.18
C TRP A 22 8.77 4.15 -14.89
N GLU A 23 9.40 3.61 -15.93
CA GLU A 23 10.33 4.27 -16.84
C GLU A 23 9.78 4.23 -18.28
N SER A 24 9.85 5.36 -19.00
CA SER A 24 9.43 5.39 -20.40
C SER A 24 10.38 4.62 -21.33
N LEU A 25 9.92 4.33 -22.54
CA LEU A 25 10.84 3.94 -23.62
C LEU A 25 11.97 4.98 -23.73
N GLY A 26 13.22 4.51 -23.75
CA GLY A 26 14.41 5.36 -23.82
C GLY A 26 14.86 6.00 -22.50
N GLY A 27 14.14 5.81 -21.38
CA GLY A 27 14.57 6.28 -20.06
C GLY A 27 14.46 7.78 -19.82
N GLU A 28 13.76 8.51 -20.67
CA GLU A 28 13.60 9.97 -20.57
C GLU A 28 12.67 10.40 -19.43
N TYR A 29 11.62 9.62 -19.16
CA TYR A 29 10.61 9.93 -18.16
C TYR A 29 10.54 8.86 -17.07
N HIS A 30 10.44 9.32 -15.82
CA HIS A 30 10.25 8.48 -14.65
C HIS A 30 9.03 8.95 -13.87
N ASN A 31 8.00 8.10 -13.76
CA ASN A 31 6.75 8.44 -13.07
C ASN A 31 6.44 7.46 -11.92
N GLU A 32 5.77 7.95 -10.88
CA GLU A 32 5.17 7.11 -9.84
C GLU A 32 3.72 6.81 -10.26
N ILE A 33 3.47 5.60 -10.75
CA ILE A 33 2.13 5.19 -11.24
C ILE A 33 1.57 3.95 -10.51
N ASP A 34 2.43 3.25 -9.75
CA ASP A 34 2.04 2.10 -8.93
C ASP A 34 1.97 2.51 -7.46
N HIS A 35 0.86 2.18 -6.80
CA HIS A 35 0.57 2.64 -5.46
C HIS A 35 0.01 1.54 -4.57
N ILE A 36 0.34 1.62 -3.28
CA ILE A 36 -0.27 0.79 -2.23
C ILE A 36 -1.21 1.66 -1.41
N ILE A 37 -2.45 1.18 -1.27
CA ILE A 37 -3.53 1.88 -0.59
C ILE A 37 -4.11 0.96 0.48
N VAL A 38 -4.33 1.50 1.69
CA VAL A 38 -4.92 0.75 2.81
C VAL A 38 -6.08 1.51 3.42
N ASN A 39 -7.02 0.80 4.04
CA ASN A 39 -8.16 1.40 4.75
C ASN A 39 -8.04 1.29 6.28
N ARG A 40 -6.91 0.80 6.78
CA ARG A 40 -6.62 0.67 8.21
C ARG A 40 -5.41 1.50 8.56
N ARG A 41 -5.55 2.31 9.61
CA ARG A 41 -4.43 3.08 10.15
C ARG A 41 -3.42 2.11 10.79
N TYR A 42 -2.13 2.41 10.66
CA TYR A 42 -1.02 1.67 11.27
C TYR A 42 -0.77 0.23 10.77
N CYS A 43 -1.56 -0.29 9.81
CA CYS A 43 -1.31 -1.63 9.24
C CYS A 43 -0.19 -1.66 8.20
N LEU A 44 0.37 -0.51 7.83
CA LEU A 44 1.31 -0.37 6.72
C LEU A 44 2.57 0.34 7.19
N THR A 45 3.72 -0.24 6.89
CA THR A 45 5.05 0.35 7.12
C THR A 45 5.98 0.05 5.96
N ASP A 46 7.13 0.73 5.92
CA ASP A 46 8.23 0.41 5.01
C ASP A 46 7.78 0.33 3.53
N VAL A 47 7.00 1.32 3.10
CA VAL A 47 6.55 1.45 1.70
C VAL A 47 7.68 2.09 0.89
N GLY A 48 8.22 1.36 -0.08
CA GLY A 48 9.35 1.83 -0.88
C GLY A 48 9.53 1.02 -2.15
N VAL A 49 10.29 1.58 -3.09
CA VAL A 49 10.68 0.87 -4.31
C VAL A 49 11.94 0.06 -4.04
N VAL A 50 11.97 -1.18 -4.51
CA VAL A 50 13.13 -2.06 -4.40
C VAL A 50 14.22 -1.58 -5.36
N PRO A 51 15.41 -1.16 -4.88
CA PRO A 51 16.48 -0.71 -5.76
C PRO A 51 17.11 -1.87 -6.53
N LYS A 52 17.50 -1.63 -7.79
CA LYS A 52 18.39 -2.50 -8.57
C LYS A 52 17.91 -3.95 -8.72
N PHE A 53 16.59 -4.16 -8.82
CA PHE A 53 16.02 -5.47 -9.13
C PHE A 53 15.56 -5.50 -10.60
N TYR A 54 16.39 -6.08 -11.47
CA TYR A 54 16.13 -6.14 -12.91
C TYR A 54 15.27 -7.37 -13.26
N THR A 55 14.01 -7.13 -13.59
CA THR A 55 13.08 -8.16 -14.10
C THR A 55 12.96 -8.17 -15.63
N GLY A 56 13.59 -7.22 -16.32
CA GLY A 56 13.32 -6.94 -17.73
C GLY A 56 12.03 -6.15 -17.97
N SER A 57 11.36 -5.69 -16.92
CA SER A 57 10.22 -4.77 -17.00
C SER A 57 10.69 -3.31 -16.93
N ASP A 58 9.95 -2.44 -17.59
CA ASP A 58 9.94 -0.99 -17.44
C ASP A 58 9.36 -0.50 -16.10
N HIS A 59 8.80 -1.41 -15.29
CA HIS A 59 8.36 -1.15 -13.92
C HIS A 59 9.37 -1.61 -12.86
N ARG A 60 9.45 -0.84 -11.78
CA ARG A 60 10.19 -1.18 -10.57
C ARG A 60 9.28 -1.84 -9.54
N LEU A 61 9.80 -2.82 -8.82
CA LEU A 61 9.05 -3.48 -7.75
C LEU A 61 8.77 -2.54 -6.58
N LEU A 62 7.49 -2.44 -6.21
CA LEU A 62 7.04 -1.75 -5.01
C LEU A 62 6.92 -2.75 -3.85
N ARG A 63 7.51 -2.40 -2.71
CA ARG A 63 7.48 -3.18 -1.46
C ARG A 63 6.68 -2.43 -0.41
N ALA A 64 5.94 -3.16 0.40
CA ALA A 64 5.48 -2.69 1.70
C ALA A 64 5.50 -3.82 2.72
N ARG A 65 5.53 -3.45 4.00
CA ARG A 65 5.34 -4.37 5.12
C ARG A 65 3.98 -4.13 5.76
N PHE A 66 3.20 -5.19 5.81
CA PHE A 66 1.88 -5.18 6.45
C PHE A 66 1.96 -5.76 7.87
N PHE A 67 1.22 -5.13 8.78
CA PHE A 67 1.03 -5.61 10.15
C PHE A 67 -0.45 -5.85 10.39
N PHE A 68 -0.78 -7.09 10.76
CA PHE A 68 -2.12 -7.49 11.17
C PHE A 68 -2.02 -8.03 12.59
N LEU A 69 -2.78 -7.44 13.50
CA LEU A 69 -2.93 -7.98 14.85
C LEU A 69 -4.12 -8.94 14.83
N GLU A 70 -3.86 -10.24 14.98
CA GLU A 70 -4.87 -11.28 14.80
C GLU A 70 -6.10 -11.08 15.69
N GLU A 71 -5.89 -10.73 16.96
CA GLU A 71 -6.99 -10.45 17.90
C GLU A 71 -7.87 -9.30 17.44
N TYR A 72 -7.24 -8.22 16.95
CA TYR A 72 -7.95 -7.06 16.43
C TYR A 72 -8.71 -7.38 15.14
N GLU A 73 -8.11 -8.20 14.26
CA GLU A 73 -8.78 -8.64 13.03
C GLU A 73 -9.99 -9.54 13.33
N ARG A 74 -9.86 -10.47 14.29
CA ARG A 74 -10.99 -11.29 14.76
C ARG A 74 -12.09 -10.42 15.39
N LEU A 75 -11.73 -9.41 16.19
CA LEU A 75 -12.68 -8.48 16.78
C LEU A 75 -13.43 -7.68 15.69
N ILE A 76 -12.71 -7.10 14.74
CA ILE A 76 -13.31 -6.36 13.61
C ILE A 76 -14.26 -7.25 12.82
N GLN A 77 -13.88 -8.51 12.58
CA GLN A 77 -14.71 -9.46 11.87
C GLN A 77 -15.99 -9.77 12.67
N HIS A 78 -15.87 -10.06 13.96
CA HIS A 78 -17.02 -10.27 14.84
C HIS A 78 -17.98 -9.06 14.87
N LEU A 79 -17.45 -7.84 14.96
CA LEU A 79 -18.25 -6.62 14.94
C LEU A 79 -18.98 -6.44 13.59
N ARG A 80 -18.34 -6.76 12.46
CA ARG A 80 -18.98 -6.73 11.13
C ARG A 80 -20.11 -7.74 11.02
N ASP A 81 -19.90 -8.95 11.51
CA ASP A 81 -20.90 -10.02 11.43
C ASP A 81 -22.10 -9.70 12.34
N SER A 82 -21.84 -9.15 13.52
CA SER A 82 -22.90 -8.67 14.42
C SER A 82 -23.68 -7.49 13.83
N ALA A 83 -23.03 -6.59 13.09
CA ALA A 83 -23.69 -5.48 12.43
C ALA A 83 -24.54 -5.88 11.20
N LYS A 84 -24.27 -7.06 10.62
CA LYS A 84 -25.06 -7.62 9.49
C LYS A 84 -26.30 -8.39 9.94
N LYS A 85 -26.43 -8.72 11.23
CA LYS A 85 -27.65 -9.37 11.74
C LYS A 85 -28.81 -8.38 11.67
N PRO A 86 -29.96 -8.77 11.07
CA PRO A 86 -31.14 -7.91 11.05
C PRO A 86 -31.57 -7.62 12.49
N ARG A 87 -31.84 -6.35 12.80
CA ARG A 87 -32.56 -6.00 14.02
C ARG A 87 -33.98 -6.53 13.84
N VAL A 88 -34.31 -7.60 14.55
CA VAL A 88 -35.68 -8.13 14.67
C VAL A 88 -36.51 -7.12 15.45
#